data_AF-A0A972J568-F1
#
_entry.id   AF-A0A972J568-F1
#
_cell.length_a   1.000
_cell.length_b   1.000
_cell.length_c   1.000
_cell.angle_alpha   90.00
_cell.angle_beta   90.00
_cell.angle_gamma   90.00
#
_symmetry.space_group_name_H-M   'P 1'
#
loop_
_entity.id
_entity.type
_entity.pdbx_description
1 polymer ?
#
loop_
_entity_poly.entity_id
_entity_poly.type
_entity_poly.pdbx_seq_one_letter_code
_entity_poly.pdbx_strand_id
1 'polypeptide(L)'
;VTLFASVMERTREIGTLRSIGMLRRQIYGVVVLESVIMGLAGGILGSVAGIMVGWSSLEGFFVANYGSAARYHLPLIAILWALLLAAGLSALAGMIPASQAAKTNIVEALSYD
;
A
#
# COMPACT_ATOMS: atom_id res chain seq x y z
N VAL A 1 -13.18 2.41 -22.29
CA VAL A 1 -12.76 1.08 -22.81
C VAL A 1 -11.63 0.46 -21.98
N THR A 2 -10.59 1.20 -21.60
CA THR A 2 -9.43 0.68 -20.83
C THR A 2 -9.74 0.23 -19.39
N LEU A 3 -10.59 0.95 -18.63
CA LEU A 3 -10.96 0.54 -17.27
C LEU A 3 -11.79 -0.75 -17.23
N PHE A 4 -12.70 -0.92 -18.19
CA PHE A 4 -13.47 -2.17 -18.34
C PHE A 4 -12.55 -3.36 -18.64
N ALA A 5 -11.55 -3.17 -19.49
CA ALA A 5 -10.55 -4.20 -19.79
C ALA A 5 -9.75 -4.60 -18.53
N SER A 6 -9.29 -3.62 -17.74
CA SER A 6 -8.54 -3.89 -16.50
C SER A 6 -9.36 -4.65 -15.44
N VAL A 7 -10.65 -4.34 -15.30
CA VAL A 7 -11.55 -5.10 -14.39
C VAL A 7 -11.74 -6.54 -14.86
N MET A 8 -11.83 -6.76 -16.18
CA MET A 8 -11.96 -8.10 -16.76
C MET A 8 -10.70 -8.95 -16.59
N GLU A 9 -9.51 -8.36 -16.77
CA GLU A 9 -8.24 -9.06 -16.54
C GLU A 9 -8.09 -9.55 -15.10
N ARG A 10 -8.37 -8.68 -14.11
CA ARG A 10 -8.33 -9.05 -12.68
C ARG A 10 -9.34 -10.14 -12.33
N THR A 11 -10.52 -10.11 -12.95
CA THR A 11 -11.54 -11.16 -12.75
C THR A 11 -11.08 -12.49 -13.33
N ARG A 12 -10.41 -12.49 -14.49
CA ARG A 12 -9.86 -13.69 -15.13
C ARG A 12 -8.71 -14.30 -14.32
N GLU A 13 -7.83 -13.49 -13.74
CA GLU A 13 -6.78 -13.95 -12.82
C GLU A 13 -7.36 -14.61 -11.56
N ILE A 14 -8.37 -14.01 -10.93
CA ILE A 14 -9.05 -14.62 -9.78
C ILE A 14 -9.77 -15.91 -10.22
N GLY A 15 -10.35 -15.87 -11.44
CA GLY A 15 -10.84 -16.99 -12.25
C GLY A 15 -9.94 -18.21 -12.24
N THR A 16 -8.71 -18.02 -12.74
CA THR A 16 -7.71 -19.07 -12.91
C THR A 16 -7.12 -19.54 -11.59
N LEU A 17 -6.90 -18.65 -10.62
CA LEU A 17 -6.39 -19.06 -9.31
C LEU A 17 -7.36 -20.00 -8.59
N ARG A 18 -8.67 -19.77 -8.70
CA ARG A 18 -9.68 -20.67 -8.13
C ARG A 18 -9.91 -21.95 -8.93
N SER A 19 -9.70 -21.95 -10.25
CA SER A 19 -9.82 -23.19 -11.03
C SER A 19 -8.72 -24.20 -10.66
N ILE A 20 -7.59 -23.72 -10.15
CA ILE A 20 -6.49 -24.54 -9.60
C ILE A 20 -6.73 -24.90 -8.11
N GLY A 21 -7.87 -24.50 -7.52
CA GLY A 21 -8.30 -24.91 -6.18
C GLY A 21 -7.97 -23.93 -5.05
N MET A 22 -7.61 -22.68 -5.35
CA MET A 22 -7.31 -21.69 -4.31
C MET A 22 -8.54 -21.35 -3.45
N LEU A 23 -8.37 -21.42 -2.13
CA LEU A 23 -9.40 -21.11 -1.14
C LEU A 23 -9.66 -19.60 -1.05
N ARG A 24 -10.90 -19.22 -0.66
CA ARG A 24 -11.30 -17.82 -0.40
C ARG A 24 -10.35 -17.08 0.54
N ARG A 25 -9.87 -17.78 1.58
CA ARG A 25 -8.91 -17.24 2.57
C ARG A 25 -7.52 -16.97 1.96
N GLN A 26 -7.10 -17.75 0.97
CA GLN A 26 -5.81 -17.55 0.30
C GLN A 26 -5.87 -16.32 -0.61
N ILE A 27 -6.95 -16.16 -1.38
CA ILE A 27 -7.18 -14.97 -2.21
C ILE A 27 -7.22 -13.71 -1.33
N TYR A 28 -7.96 -13.77 -0.22
CA TYR A 28 -7.99 -12.69 0.75
C TYR A 28 -6.59 -12.32 1.27
N GLY A 29 -5.80 -13.33 1.67
CA GLY A 29 -4.43 -13.13 2.14
C GLY A 29 -3.52 -12.47 1.11
N VAL A 30 -3.61 -12.88 -0.16
CA VAL A 30 -2.82 -12.29 -1.26
C VAL A 30 -3.16 -10.81 -1.46
N VAL A 31 -4.45 -10.46 -1.50
CA VAL A 31 -4.88 -9.06 -1.72
C VAL A 31 -4.51 -8.16 -0.53
N VAL A 32 -4.62 -8.67 0.70
CA VAL A 32 -4.15 -7.94 1.89
C VAL A 32 -2.64 -7.74 1.86
N LEU A 33 -1.88 -8.77 1.47
CA LEU A 33 -0.43 -8.67 1.35
C LEU A 33 -0.03 -7.64 0.28
N GLU A 34 -0.68 -7.65 -0.88
CA GLU A 34 -0.48 -6.67 -1.95
C GLU A 34 -0.71 -5.24 -1.43
N SER A 35 -1.77 -5.05 -0.65
CA SER A 35 -2.11 -3.75 -0.04
C SER A 35 -1.04 -3.31 0.96
N VAL A 36 -0.59 -4.21 1.84
CA VAL A 36 0.50 -3.93 2.81
C VAL A 36 1.79 -3.55 2.09
N ILE A 37 2.15 -4.24 1.01
CA ILE A 37 3.34 -3.93 0.21
C ILE A 37 3.23 -2.52 -0.37
N MET A 38 2.09 -2.16 -0.95
CA MET A 38 1.87 -0.79 -1.46
C MET A 38 1.94 0.25 -0.34
N GLY A 39 1.36 -0.03 0.83
CA GLY A 39 1.43 0.87 1.98
C GLY A 39 2.85 1.07 2.52
N LEU A 40 3.63 0.00 2.62
CA LEU A 40 5.04 0.07 3.02
C LEU A 40 5.87 0.87 2.01
N ALA A 41 5.66 0.65 0.72
CA ALA A 41 6.32 1.44 -0.33
C ALA A 41 5.98 2.93 -0.18
N GLY A 42 4.70 3.27 0.02
CA GLY A 42 4.26 4.64 0.29
C GLY A 42 4.85 5.22 1.58
N GLY A 43 4.92 4.43 2.65
CA GLY A 43 5.50 4.81 3.93
C GLY A 43 7.00 5.09 3.85
N ILE A 44 7.75 4.29 3.09
CA ILE A 44 9.17 4.51 2.82
C ILE A 44 9.35 5.81 2.03
N LEU A 45 8.63 5.98 0.92
CA LEU A 45 8.73 7.17 0.08
C LEU A 45 8.34 8.43 0.85
N GLY A 46 7.25 8.38 1.63
CA GLY A 46 6.81 9.48 2.48
C GLY A 46 7.81 9.81 3.58
N SER A 47 8.44 8.81 4.20
CA SER A 47 9.49 9.02 5.19
C SER A 47 10.72 9.69 4.59
N VAL A 48 11.18 9.23 3.42
CA VAL A 48 12.30 9.84 2.70
C VAL A 48 11.99 11.29 2.33
N ALA A 49 10.81 11.55 1.74
CA ALA A 49 10.39 12.90 1.39
C ALA A 49 10.28 13.80 2.64
N GLY A 50 9.72 13.28 3.75
CA GLY A 50 9.61 13.99 5.01
C GLY A 50 10.97 14.35 5.63
N ILE A 51 11.96 13.45 5.53
CA ILE A 51 13.34 13.73 5.96
C ILE A 51 13.96 14.83 5.09
N MET A 52 13.82 14.77 3.75
CA MET A 52 14.37 15.80 2.85
C MET A 52 13.76 17.18 3.11
N VAL A 53 12.44 17.25 3.31
CA VAL A 53 11.76 18.50 3.65
C VAL A 53 12.14 18.99 5.05
N GLY A 54 12.21 18.08 6.03
CA GLY A 54 12.60 18.41 7.39
C GLY A 54 14.03 18.92 7.49
N TRP A 55 14.97 18.32 6.75
CA TRP A 55 16.36 18.76 6.72
C TRP A 55 16.50 20.15 6.07
N SER A 56 15.91 20.37 4.90
CA SER A 56 15.96 21.68 4.23
C SER A 56 15.29 22.80 5.03
N SER A 57 14.18 22.51 5.72
CA SER A 57 13.49 23.49 6.57
C SER A 57 14.29 23.84 7.81
N LEU A 58 14.89 22.84 8.49
CA LEU A 58 15.67 23.07 9.70
C LEU A 58 16.97 23.83 9.38
N GLU A 59 17.66 23.46 8.30
CA GLU A 59 18.87 24.13 7.86
C GLU A 59 18.58 25.59 7.45
N GLY A 60 17.54 25.83 6.66
CA GLY A 60 17.12 27.17 6.28
C GLY A 60 16.77 28.06 7.48
N PHE A 61 16.06 27.51 8.47
CA PHE A 61 15.68 28.24 9.68
C PHE A 61 16.90 28.59 10.55
N PHE A 62 17.82 27.64 10.78
CA PHE A 62 18.96 27.86 11.65
C PHE A 62 20.04 28.74 11.02
N VAL A 63 20.29 28.61 9.72
CA VAL A 63 21.20 29.50 9.00
C VAL A 63 20.68 30.93 9.00
N ALA A 64 19.38 31.14 8.77
CA ALA A 64 18.78 32.46 8.75
C ALA A 64 18.75 33.17 10.13
N ASN A 65 18.59 32.42 11.23
CA ASN A 65 18.43 33.00 12.57
C ASN A 65 19.70 32.98 13.43
N TYR A 66 20.59 32.01 13.24
CA TYR A 66 21.73 31.76 14.14
C TYR A 66 23.08 31.66 13.42
N GLY A 67 23.12 31.79 12.09
CA GLY A 67 24.36 31.78 11.31
C GLY A 67 25.15 30.45 11.35
N SER A 68 24.55 29.39 11.89
CA SER A 68 25.16 28.06 12.00
C SER A 68 24.15 26.97 11.65
N ALA A 69 24.61 25.90 11.00
CA ALA A 69 23.77 24.76 10.66
C ALA A 69 23.51 23.91 11.92
N ALA A 70 22.25 23.70 12.26
CA ALA A 70 21.87 22.77 13.32
C ALA A 70 22.14 21.32 12.92
N ARG A 71 22.53 20.48 13.89
CA ARG A 71 22.61 19.02 13.70
C ARG A 71 21.19 18.47 13.58
N TYR A 72 20.79 18.08 12.38
CA TYR A 72 19.54 17.36 12.16
C TYR A 72 19.62 15.97 12.81
N HIS A 73 18.79 15.73 13.82
CA HIS A 73 18.69 14.42 14.46
C HIS A 73 17.60 13.61 13.77
N LEU A 74 17.96 12.48 13.16
CA LEU A 74 17.00 11.59 12.50
C LEU A 74 16.05 11.00 13.54
N PRO A 75 14.73 11.30 13.49
CA PRO A 75 13.79 10.77 14.45
C PRO A 75 13.41 9.34 14.08
N LEU A 76 14.27 8.37 14.41
CA LEU A 76 14.07 6.94 14.12
C LEU A 76 12.72 6.43 14.63
N ILE A 77 12.29 6.90 15.80
CA ILE A 77 10.99 6.54 16.38
C ILE A 77 9.82 7.02 15.51
N ALA A 78 9.91 8.21 14.92
CA ALA A 78 8.85 8.77 14.08
C ALA A 78 8.74 8.02 12.74
N ILE A 79 9.89 7.64 12.16
CA ILE A 79 9.94 6.79 10.96
C ILE A 79 9.29 5.44 11.24
N LEU A 80 9.60 4.84 12.39
CA LEU A 80 9.03 3.55 12.78
C LEU A 80 7.50 3.62 12.96
N TRP A 81 7.00 4.68 13.59
CA TRP A 81 5.56 4.95 13.67
C TRP A 81 4.93 5.18 12.29
N ALA A 82 5.58 5.96 11.42
CA ALA A 82 5.07 6.22 10.07
C ALA A 82 4.94 4.92 9.26
N LEU A 83 5.93 4.02 9.33
CA LEU A 83 5.89 2.72 8.66
C LEU A 83 4.81 1.81 9.25
N LEU A 84 4.68 1.76 10.57
CA LEU A 84 3.63 0.97 11.24
C LEU A 84 2.23 1.46 10.85
N LEU A 85 2.01 2.78 10.84
CA LEU A 85 0.75 3.38 10.43
C LEU A 85 0.47 3.14 8.94
N ALA A 86 1.47 3.30 8.07
CA ALA A 86 1.30 3.04 6.64
C ALA A 86 0.94 1.57 6.36
N ALA A 87 1.62 0.62 7.01
CA ALA A 87 1.30 -0.80 6.91
C ALA A 87 -0.10 -1.10 7.47
N GLY A 88 -0.46 -0.54 8.63
CA GLY A 88 -1.77 -0.74 9.25
C GLY A 88 -2.92 -0.18 8.41
N LEU A 89 -2.80 1.07 7.96
CA LEU A 89 -3.83 1.73 7.15
C LEU A 89 -4.01 1.07 5.79
N SER A 90 -2.93 0.66 5.14
CA SER A 90 -3.00 -0.05 3.87
C SER A 90 -3.58 -1.46 4.02
N ALA A 91 -3.23 -2.19 5.09
CA ALA A 91 -3.86 -3.47 5.40
C ALA A 91 -5.38 -3.30 5.55
N LEU A 92 -5.81 -2.31 6.34
CA LEU A 92 -7.23 -1.99 6.57
C LEU A 92 -7.95 -1.61 5.27
N ALA A 93 -7.34 -0.75 4.45
CA ALA A 93 -7.88 -0.36 3.15
C ALA A 93 -8.02 -1.57 2.21
N GLY A 94 -7.06 -2.50 2.27
CA GLY A 94 -7.05 -3.75 1.50
C GLY A 94 -8.10 -4.77 1.91
N MET A 95 -8.62 -4.71 3.15
CA MET A 95 -9.61 -5.69 3.63
C MET A 95 -10.92 -5.65 2.84
N ILE A 96 -11.36 -4.45 2.42
CA ILE A 96 -12.58 -4.25 1.63
C ILE A 96 -12.49 -4.91 0.25
N PRO A 97 -11.51 -4.58 -0.62
CA PRO A 97 -11.35 -5.24 -1.91
C PRO A 97 -10.99 -6.72 -1.76
N ALA A 98 -10.23 -7.12 -0.74
CA ALA A 98 -9.93 -8.52 -0.47
C ALA A 98 -11.20 -9.34 -0.18
N SER A 99 -12.13 -8.79 0.63
CA SER A 99 -13.43 -9.42 0.89
C SER A 99 -14.26 -9.51 -0.39
N GLN A 100 -14.27 -8.46 -1.22
CA GLN A 100 -14.99 -8.48 -2.50
C GLN A 100 -14.44 -9.55 -3.45
N ALA A 101 -13.12 -9.58 -3.66
CA ALA A 101 -12.43 -10.57 -4.49
C ALA A 101 -12.67 -12.02 -4.03
N ALA A 102 -12.65 -12.27 -2.71
CA ALA A 102 -12.89 -13.59 -2.15
C ALA A 102 -14.35 -14.05 -2.29
N LYS A 103 -15.31 -13.12 -2.38
CA LYS A 103 -16.75 -13.39 -2.51
C LYS A 103 -17.22 -13.52 -3.96
N THR A 104 -16.49 -12.99 -4.94
CA THR A 104 -16.83 -13.12 -6.36
C THR A 104 -17.07 -14.59 -6.72
N ASN A 105 -18.32 -14.93 -7.04
CA ASN A 105 -18.72 -16.29 -7.38
C ASN A 105 -18.30 -16.60 -8.81
N ILE A 106 -17.23 -17.39 -8.96
CA ILE A 106 -16.71 -17.79 -10.27
C ILE A 106 -17.67 -18.68 -11.05
N VAL A 107 -18.63 -19.30 -10.37
CA VAL A 107 -19.68 -20.11 -11.01
C VAL A 107 -20.54 -19.27 -11.96
N GLU A 108 -20.73 -17.98 -11.69
CA GLU A 108 -21.48 -17.06 -12.57
C GLU A 108 -20.63 -16.59 -13.77
N ALA A 109 -19.30 -16.57 -13.62
CA ALA A 109 -18.37 -16.18 -14.68
C ALA A 109 -18.09 -17.31 -15.70
N LEU A 110 -18.31 -18.58 -15.30
CA LEU A 110 -18.21 -19.75 -16.17
C LEU A 110 -19.56 -20.18 -16.77
N SER A 111 -20.68 -19.71 -16.23
CA SER A 111 -22.03 -20.03 -16.73
C SER A 111 -22.45 -19.17 -17.94
N TYR A 112 -21.59 -18.28 -18.42
CA TYR A 112 -21.85 -17.45 -19.60
C TYR A 112 -21.27 -18.03 -20.90
N ASP A 113 -20.64 -19.20 -20.84
CA ASP A 113 -20.32 -20.04 -22.02
C ASP A 113 -21.24 -21.27 -22.07
#